data_AF-A0A1T2LCA5-F1
#
_entry.id   AF-A0A1T2LCA5-F1
#
_cell.length_a   1.000
_cell.length_b   1.000
_cell.length_c   1.000
_cell.angle_alpha   90.00
_cell.angle_beta   90.00
_cell.angle_gamma   90.00
#
_symmetry.space_group_name_H-M   'P 1'
#
loop_
_entity.id
_entity.type
_entity.pdbx_description
1 polymer ?
#
loop_
_entity_poly.entity_id
_entity_poly.type
_entity_poly.pdbx_seq_one_letter_code
_entity_poly.pdbx_strand_id
1 'polypeptide(L)'
;MEVKKTSCRPSCWRLLFFCLFPAIALGQSNVLDYDGTNDYLLAPGGDGSAFDFGTSDFTIEVWIKSTATGISQGLVTSRFTDVNEGDRYIFYIDTGDKVGFFISLGNNNNDVGSILSTTDVADGTWHHVAAVRKDIRTIELYVNGYMEDSATISGSTATGVDINQGVTIGSGYYPTPSSPSDYFTGQMDELRFWSKAKTLTEMRAQDDIELTGSETDLAAYYNFNQGVAGGNNTSITEVTGQTASVDATIYNFSLTGSTANFVAETPRPTTVAVIGSVDIRSVSVDQLLTDLDASAIAMLITSFGDDKAPDETGPPASLAVLRNLLDADGDGQVAVIHWTTLEEQGTVGFFIDRREPGSEEWIRVNRKLLPGLIDAPLGGEYFYADPGALPGIGYYYRLTEQEAWGSTREYAPYQLRY
;
A
#
# COMPACT_ATOMS: atom_id res chain seq x y z
N MET A 1 -3.87 84.05 35.32
CA MET A 1 -4.11 83.15 36.48
C MET A 1 -4.47 81.79 35.94
N GLU A 2 -3.51 80.87 35.92
CA GLU A 2 -3.72 79.47 35.56
C GLU A 2 -4.66 78.79 36.55
N VAL A 3 -5.72 78.17 36.04
CA VAL A 3 -6.48 77.15 36.76
C VAL A 3 -6.32 75.85 35.97
N LYS A 4 -5.54 74.92 36.53
CA LYS A 4 -5.38 73.55 36.03
C LYS A 4 -6.74 72.86 36.02
N LYS A 5 -7.22 72.47 34.84
CA LYS A 5 -8.29 71.47 34.68
C LYS A 5 -7.64 70.08 34.55
N THR A 6 -7.83 69.27 35.58
CA THR A 6 -7.59 67.81 35.58
C THR A 6 -8.53 67.13 34.59
N SER A 7 -7.96 66.49 33.56
CA SER A 7 -8.69 65.61 32.64
C SER A 7 -8.62 64.16 33.10
N CYS A 8 -9.79 63.54 33.31
CA CYS A 8 -9.96 62.08 33.41
C CYS A 8 -9.30 61.35 32.22
N ARG A 9 -8.58 60.26 32.49
CA ARG A 9 -8.26 59.23 31.49
C ARG A 9 -9.02 57.96 31.86
N PRO A 10 -9.75 57.31 30.92
CA PRO A 10 -10.34 56.01 31.16
C PRO A 10 -9.27 54.91 31.10
N SER A 11 -9.41 53.96 32.00
CA SER A 11 -8.64 52.73 32.14
C SER A 11 -8.72 51.84 30.90
N CYS A 12 -7.59 51.61 30.24
CA CYS A 12 -7.46 50.57 29.21
C CYS A 12 -7.14 49.24 29.89
N TRP A 13 -8.11 48.33 29.98
CA TRP A 13 -7.85 46.92 30.24
C TRP A 13 -7.19 46.31 29.00
N ARG A 14 -5.95 45.81 29.15
CA ARG A 14 -5.33 44.91 28.17
C ARG A 14 -5.84 43.49 28.45
N LEU A 15 -6.79 43.01 27.67
CA LEU A 15 -7.02 41.57 27.55
C LEU A 15 -5.86 40.97 26.74
N LEU A 16 -5.02 40.15 27.38
CA LEU A 16 -4.21 39.18 26.67
C LEU A 16 -5.11 38.01 26.28
N PHE A 17 -5.37 37.85 24.98
CA PHE A 17 -5.90 36.60 24.44
C PHE A 17 -4.75 35.58 24.41
N PHE A 18 -4.79 34.59 25.31
CA PHE A 18 -4.07 33.35 25.11
C PHE A 18 -4.90 32.48 24.16
N CYS A 19 -4.49 32.38 22.90
CA CYS A 19 -4.93 31.27 22.06
C CYS A 19 -4.29 29.99 22.60
N LEU A 20 -5.01 29.30 23.49
CA LEU A 20 -4.84 27.87 23.69
C LEU A 20 -5.22 27.21 22.36
N PHE A 21 -4.22 26.96 21.52
CA PHE A 21 -4.37 25.92 20.51
C PHE A 21 -4.63 24.63 21.28
N PRO A 22 -5.73 23.89 21.03
CA PRO A 22 -5.76 22.50 21.43
C PRO A 22 -4.55 21.87 20.74
N ALA A 23 -3.64 21.31 21.54
CA ALA A 23 -2.70 20.34 21.00
C ALA A 23 -3.57 19.23 20.42
N ILE A 24 -3.70 19.21 19.10
CA ILE A 24 -4.09 18.00 18.40
C ILE A 24 -2.98 17.02 18.76
N ALA A 25 -3.27 16.08 19.65
CA ALA A 25 -2.44 14.91 19.78
C ALA A 25 -2.55 14.22 18.42
N LEU A 26 -1.55 14.44 17.55
CA LEU A 26 -1.28 13.49 16.49
C LEU A 26 -1.12 12.16 17.21
N GLY A 27 -1.91 11.15 16.82
CA GLY A 27 -1.67 9.79 17.28
C GLY A 27 -0.19 9.51 17.12
N GLN A 28 0.46 9.07 18.19
CA GLN A 28 1.86 8.71 18.12
C GLN A 28 1.97 7.48 17.22
N SER A 29 2.58 7.62 16.03
CA SER A 29 2.87 6.47 15.16
C SER A 29 4.12 5.78 15.70
N ASN A 30 3.92 4.60 16.28
CA ASN A 30 5.01 3.75 16.77
C ASN A 30 5.13 2.54 15.86
N VAL A 31 6.36 2.00 15.79
CA VAL A 31 6.66 0.73 15.17
C VAL A 31 7.31 -0.19 16.21
N LEU A 32 7.31 -1.49 15.94
CA LEU A 32 7.97 -2.45 16.82
C LEU A 32 9.36 -2.81 16.27
N ASP A 33 10.39 -2.54 17.07
CA ASP A 33 11.80 -2.79 16.76
C ASP A 33 12.27 -4.12 17.38
N TYR A 34 12.84 -5.00 16.55
CA TYR A 34 13.34 -6.33 16.89
C TYR A 34 14.87 -6.37 16.81
N ASP A 35 15.52 -6.97 17.81
CA ASP A 35 16.99 -6.95 17.94
C ASP A 35 17.76 -8.02 17.14
N GLY A 36 17.06 -8.94 16.47
CA GLY A 36 17.69 -10.02 15.71
C GLY A 36 18.28 -11.17 16.53
N THR A 37 18.12 -11.17 17.84
CA THR A 37 18.76 -12.14 18.74
C THR A 37 17.76 -13.15 19.27
N ASN A 38 16.68 -12.68 19.90
CA ASN A 38 15.68 -13.56 20.51
C ASN A 38 14.28 -12.92 20.66
N ASP A 39 14.08 -11.73 20.10
CA ASP A 39 12.81 -11.01 20.11
C ASP A 39 11.80 -11.64 19.15
N TYR A 40 10.61 -11.96 19.64
CA TYR A 40 9.48 -12.38 18.80
C TYR A 40 8.15 -12.19 19.53
N LEU A 41 7.06 -12.14 18.78
CA LEU A 41 5.71 -12.23 19.32
C LEU A 41 5.14 -13.62 19.06
N LEU A 42 4.29 -14.08 19.98
CA LEU A 42 3.50 -15.29 19.79
C LEU A 42 2.02 -14.92 19.73
N ALA A 43 1.47 -14.92 18.53
CA ALA A 43 0.04 -14.82 18.33
C ALA A 43 -0.65 -16.15 18.71
N PRO A 44 -1.89 -16.10 19.22
CA PRO A 44 -2.64 -17.30 19.58
C PRO A 44 -2.90 -18.16 18.35
N GLY A 45 -3.19 -19.44 18.55
CA GLY A 45 -3.53 -20.34 17.45
C GLY A 45 -4.45 -21.47 17.90
N GLY A 46 -4.64 -22.45 17.03
CA GLY A 46 -5.60 -23.54 17.20
C GLY A 46 -6.69 -23.52 16.13
N ASP A 47 -7.42 -24.63 16.06
CA ASP A 47 -8.49 -24.83 15.08
C ASP A 47 -9.50 -23.66 15.11
N GLY A 48 -9.73 -23.05 13.96
CA GLY A 48 -10.64 -21.91 13.79
C GLY A 48 -10.10 -20.57 14.32
N SER A 49 -8.81 -20.46 14.62
CA SER A 49 -8.17 -19.17 14.91
C SER A 49 -8.14 -18.26 13.69
N ALA A 50 -7.91 -16.96 13.90
CA ALA A 50 -7.78 -15.97 12.81
C ALA A 50 -6.61 -16.26 11.84
N PHE A 51 -5.73 -17.20 12.21
CA PHE A 51 -4.53 -17.59 11.47
C PHE A 51 -4.67 -18.96 10.79
N ASP A 52 -5.80 -19.63 11.02
CA ASP A 52 -6.19 -20.92 10.45
C ASP A 52 -7.08 -20.69 9.22
N PHE A 53 -6.46 -20.69 8.04
CA PHE A 53 -7.13 -20.27 6.79
C PHE A 53 -7.83 -21.42 6.07
N GLY A 54 -7.53 -22.67 6.41
CA GLY A 54 -8.10 -23.84 5.76
C GLY A 54 -8.04 -23.76 4.22
N THR A 55 -9.16 -23.99 3.54
CA THR A 55 -9.24 -23.91 2.07
C THR A 55 -9.45 -22.50 1.53
N SER A 56 -9.56 -21.49 2.38
CA SER A 56 -9.83 -20.11 1.95
C SER A 56 -8.60 -19.45 1.35
N ASP A 57 -8.86 -18.49 0.47
CA ASP A 57 -7.86 -17.52 0.04
C ASP A 57 -7.46 -16.62 1.21
N PHE A 58 -6.22 -16.14 1.23
CA PHE A 58 -5.74 -15.24 2.27
C PHE A 58 -4.61 -14.34 1.80
N THR A 59 -4.38 -13.26 2.54
CA THR A 59 -3.23 -12.36 2.35
C THR A 59 -2.59 -12.06 3.69
N ILE A 60 -1.27 -12.14 3.77
CA ILE A 60 -0.46 -11.65 4.89
C ILE A 60 0.35 -10.47 4.36
N GLU A 61 0.18 -9.28 4.93
CA GLU A 61 0.89 -8.06 4.51
C GLU A 61 1.50 -7.34 5.71
N VAL A 62 2.66 -6.71 5.54
CA VAL A 62 3.38 -6.02 6.61
C VAL A 62 4.35 -5.00 6.04
N TRP A 63 4.58 -3.91 6.78
CA TRP A 63 5.68 -3.00 6.54
C TRP A 63 6.92 -3.44 7.30
N ILE A 64 8.06 -3.51 6.63
CA ILE A 64 9.34 -3.89 7.22
C ILE A 64 10.44 -2.89 6.87
N LYS A 65 11.38 -2.72 7.79
CA LYS A 65 12.62 -1.98 7.55
C LYS A 65 13.78 -2.70 8.23
N SER A 66 14.74 -3.17 7.46
CA SER A 66 15.91 -3.89 7.98
C SER A 66 17.20 -3.41 7.33
N THR A 67 18.30 -3.51 8.06
CA THR A 67 19.67 -3.34 7.55
C THR A 67 20.49 -4.63 7.68
N ALA A 68 19.87 -5.73 8.11
CA ALA A 68 20.55 -6.98 8.37
C ALA A 68 20.58 -7.82 7.09
N THR A 69 21.78 -7.98 6.53
CA THR A 69 21.99 -8.64 5.25
C THR A 69 22.63 -10.02 5.38
N GLY A 70 22.37 -10.90 4.42
CA GLY A 70 23.03 -12.21 4.32
C GLY A 70 22.56 -13.25 5.34
N ILE A 71 21.43 -13.04 6.00
CA ILE A 71 20.90 -13.91 7.07
C ILE A 71 19.42 -14.23 6.82
N SER A 72 18.99 -15.44 7.21
CA SER A 72 17.57 -15.79 7.16
C SER A 72 16.84 -15.18 8.35
N GLN A 73 15.66 -14.61 8.10
CA GLN A 73 14.85 -13.91 9.09
C GLN A 73 13.37 -14.25 8.88
N GLY A 74 12.66 -14.72 9.90
CA GLY A 74 11.23 -14.97 9.83
C GLY A 74 10.43 -13.70 10.12
N LEU A 75 9.50 -13.37 9.21
CA LEU A 75 8.55 -12.28 9.41
C LEU A 75 7.30 -12.81 10.13
N VAL A 76 6.70 -13.86 9.56
CA VAL A 76 5.53 -14.55 10.09
C VAL A 76 5.67 -16.04 9.83
N THR A 77 5.61 -16.87 10.88
CA THR A 77 5.72 -18.33 10.75
C THR A 77 4.61 -19.02 11.53
N SER A 78 3.75 -19.77 10.84
CA SER A 78 2.84 -20.69 11.54
C SER A 78 3.66 -21.78 12.21
N ARG A 79 3.51 -22.00 13.51
CA ARG A 79 4.23 -23.08 14.20
C ARG A 79 3.68 -24.44 13.76
N PHE A 80 4.56 -25.42 13.71
CA PHE A 80 4.26 -26.79 13.30
C PHE A 80 4.97 -27.79 14.22
N THR A 81 4.59 -29.06 14.17
CA THR A 81 5.07 -30.08 15.13
C THR A 81 6.14 -31.01 14.57
N ASP A 82 6.25 -31.15 13.24
CA ASP A 82 7.29 -31.91 12.55
C ASP A 82 7.61 -31.27 11.19
N VAL A 83 8.88 -31.23 10.78
CA VAL A 83 9.29 -30.70 9.46
C VAL A 83 8.71 -31.47 8.27
N ASN A 84 8.24 -32.69 8.51
CA ASN A 84 7.61 -33.58 7.55
C ASN A 84 6.10 -33.75 7.79
N GLU A 85 5.49 -33.09 8.78
CA GLU A 85 4.05 -33.25 9.04
C GLU A 85 3.37 -31.90 9.29
N GLY A 86 2.14 -31.80 8.79
CA GLY A 86 1.27 -30.66 9.01
C GLY A 86 1.42 -29.54 7.99
N ASP A 87 0.32 -28.79 7.87
CA ASP A 87 0.22 -27.63 7.00
C ASP A 87 0.93 -26.45 7.64
N ARG A 88 1.56 -25.61 6.81
CA ARG A 88 2.22 -24.40 7.28
C ARG A 88 2.39 -23.37 6.19
N TYR A 89 2.49 -22.11 6.63
CA TYR A 89 3.01 -21.01 5.84
C TYR A 89 4.16 -20.33 6.59
N ILE A 90 5.14 -19.86 5.82
CA ILE A 90 6.33 -19.18 6.31
C ILE A 90 6.55 -17.98 5.40
N PHE A 91 6.53 -16.79 5.99
CA PHE A 91 6.83 -15.52 5.34
C PHE A 91 8.13 -14.98 5.95
N TYR A 92 9.16 -14.78 5.12
CA TYR A 92 10.54 -14.62 5.58
C TYR A 92 11.35 -13.69 4.67
N ILE A 93 12.54 -13.31 5.13
CA ILE A 93 13.62 -12.76 4.32
C ILE A 93 14.71 -13.84 4.23
N ASP A 94 15.17 -14.14 3.02
CA ASP A 94 16.18 -15.15 2.76
C ASP A 94 17.61 -14.59 2.88
N THR A 95 18.61 -15.46 2.75
CA THR A 95 20.03 -15.06 2.82
C THR A 95 20.51 -14.20 1.65
N GLY A 96 19.68 -14.02 0.62
CA GLY A 96 19.91 -13.13 -0.51
C GLY A 96 19.21 -11.78 -0.35
N ASP A 97 18.74 -11.45 0.86
CA ASP A 97 18.04 -10.21 1.21
C ASP A 97 16.68 -10.04 0.51
N LYS A 98 16.13 -11.14 -0.02
CA LYS A 98 14.82 -11.18 -0.70
C LYS A 98 13.73 -11.64 0.24
N VAL A 99 12.52 -11.16 0.02
CA VAL A 99 11.34 -11.69 0.69
C VAL A 99 10.98 -13.04 0.07
N GLY A 100 10.62 -14.01 0.89
CA GLY A 100 10.17 -15.33 0.46
C GLY A 100 8.85 -15.72 1.11
N PHE A 101 8.04 -16.45 0.36
CA PHE A 101 6.86 -17.10 0.89
C PHE A 101 6.90 -18.60 0.58
N PHE A 102 6.79 -19.40 1.63
CA PHE A 102 6.74 -20.85 1.57
C PHE A 102 5.41 -21.34 2.14
N ILE A 103 4.80 -22.29 1.45
CA ILE A 103 3.59 -22.96 1.90
C ILE A 103 3.73 -24.47 1.67
N SER A 104 3.35 -25.26 2.67
CA SER A 104 3.25 -26.71 2.56
C SER A 104 1.87 -27.14 3.00
N LEU A 105 1.22 -27.96 2.18
CA LEU A 105 -0.06 -28.58 2.46
C LEU A 105 0.14 -30.10 2.59
N GLY A 106 -0.59 -30.72 3.51
CA GLY A 106 -0.50 -32.12 3.84
C GLY A 106 0.87 -32.55 4.41
N ASN A 107 1.00 -33.86 4.57
CA ASN A 107 2.20 -34.44 5.14
C ASN A 107 3.30 -34.66 4.10
N ASN A 108 4.53 -34.66 4.57
CA ASN A 108 5.80 -34.93 3.89
C ASN A 108 6.21 -33.90 2.84
N ASN A 109 5.72 -32.66 2.92
CA ASN A 109 6.04 -31.62 1.94
C ASN A 109 5.75 -32.07 0.49
N ASN A 110 4.67 -32.83 0.29
CA ASN A 110 4.27 -33.33 -1.02
C ASN A 110 3.52 -32.27 -1.85
N ASP A 111 2.77 -31.38 -1.19
CA ASP A 111 2.10 -30.25 -1.81
C ASP A 111 2.79 -28.94 -1.36
N VAL A 112 3.74 -28.44 -2.15
CA VAL A 112 4.59 -27.29 -1.75
C VAL A 112 4.56 -26.18 -2.79
N GLY A 113 4.47 -24.94 -2.29
CA GLY A 113 4.75 -23.73 -3.05
C GLY A 113 5.86 -22.93 -2.37
N SER A 114 6.78 -22.39 -3.16
CA SER A 114 7.82 -21.49 -2.68
C SER A 114 8.10 -20.46 -3.77
N ILE A 115 8.10 -19.19 -3.38
CA ILE A 115 8.39 -18.04 -4.24
C ILE A 115 9.33 -17.07 -3.51
N LEU A 116 10.13 -16.33 -4.27
CA LEU A 116 11.09 -15.34 -3.78
C LEU A 116 10.96 -14.05 -4.58
N SER A 117 11.08 -12.90 -3.91
CA SER A 117 11.09 -11.61 -4.59
C SER A 117 12.38 -11.41 -5.37
N THR A 118 12.37 -10.47 -6.32
CA THR A 118 13.57 -9.98 -7.01
C THR A 118 14.14 -8.73 -6.35
N THR A 119 13.33 -7.97 -5.61
CA THR A 119 13.75 -6.79 -4.83
C THR A 119 14.46 -7.16 -3.53
N ASP A 120 15.61 -6.54 -3.25
CA ASP A 120 16.29 -6.55 -1.94
C ASP A 120 15.50 -5.68 -0.95
N VAL A 121 15.28 -6.17 0.27
CA VAL A 121 14.50 -5.45 1.30
C VAL A 121 15.30 -5.09 2.56
N ALA A 122 16.58 -5.47 2.61
CA ALA A 122 17.49 -5.19 3.72
C ALA A 122 18.38 -3.97 3.45
N ASP A 123 17.84 -2.94 2.79
CA ASP A 123 18.57 -1.74 2.36
C ASP A 123 18.47 -0.55 3.35
N GLY A 124 17.78 -0.75 4.48
CA GLY A 124 17.52 0.27 5.49
C GLY A 124 16.36 1.20 5.17
N THR A 125 15.57 0.92 4.15
CA THR A 125 14.33 1.64 3.81
C THR A 125 13.09 0.80 4.16
N TRP A 126 11.93 1.45 4.22
CA TRP A 126 10.67 0.75 4.47
C TRP A 126 10.17 0.07 3.19
N HIS A 127 9.80 -1.20 3.31
CA HIS A 127 9.15 -1.96 2.25
C HIS A 127 7.81 -2.51 2.74
N HIS A 128 6.77 -2.34 1.92
CA HIS A 128 5.52 -3.08 2.10
C HIS A 128 5.66 -4.43 1.41
N VAL A 129 5.42 -5.52 2.12
CA VAL A 129 5.57 -6.87 1.58
C VAL A 129 4.30 -7.66 1.83
N ALA A 130 3.82 -8.38 0.82
CA ALA A 130 2.59 -9.15 0.93
C ALA A 130 2.70 -10.52 0.26
N ALA A 131 2.28 -11.56 0.98
CA ALA A 131 2.12 -12.91 0.48
C ALA A 131 0.63 -13.21 0.34
N VAL A 132 0.22 -13.62 -0.86
CA VAL A 132 -1.17 -13.94 -1.20
C VAL A 132 -1.29 -15.41 -1.55
N ARG A 133 -2.33 -16.06 -1.06
CA ARG A 133 -2.81 -17.34 -1.60
C ARG A 133 -4.19 -17.11 -2.22
N LYS A 134 -4.35 -17.57 -3.46
CA LYS A 134 -5.52 -17.39 -4.30
C LYS A 134 -5.92 -18.70 -4.99
N ASP A 135 -7.21 -18.90 -5.23
CA ASP A 135 -7.75 -20.05 -5.94
C ASP A 135 -7.23 -21.39 -5.37
N ILE A 136 -7.07 -21.46 -4.04
CA ILE A 136 -6.54 -22.60 -3.26
C ILE A 136 -5.05 -22.91 -3.49
N ARG A 137 -4.57 -22.85 -4.73
CA ARG A 137 -3.25 -23.38 -5.14
C ARG A 137 -2.34 -22.34 -5.78
N THR A 138 -2.76 -21.11 -5.96
CA THR A 138 -1.87 -20.06 -6.48
C THR A 138 -1.32 -19.28 -5.30
N ILE A 139 -0.01 -19.06 -5.29
CA ILE A 139 0.64 -18.12 -4.39
C ILE A 139 1.27 -17.00 -5.19
N GLU A 140 1.17 -15.78 -4.67
CA GLU A 140 1.70 -14.56 -5.27
C GLU A 140 2.47 -13.79 -4.19
N LEU A 141 3.57 -13.14 -4.57
CA LEU A 141 4.39 -12.34 -3.67
C LEU A 141 4.50 -10.93 -4.22
N TYR A 142 4.33 -9.96 -3.33
CA TYR A 142 4.37 -8.55 -3.66
C TYR A 142 5.38 -7.81 -2.79
N VAL A 143 6.11 -6.88 -3.40
CA VAL A 143 6.97 -5.91 -2.71
C VAL A 143 6.62 -4.52 -3.22
N ASN A 144 6.39 -3.57 -2.32
CA ASN A 144 6.02 -2.18 -2.59
C ASN A 144 4.86 -2.07 -3.59
N GLY A 145 3.84 -2.92 -3.40
CA GLY A 145 2.67 -2.94 -4.28
C GLY A 145 2.99 -3.35 -5.72
N TYR A 146 4.02 -4.16 -5.98
CA TYR A 146 4.29 -4.81 -7.27
C TYR A 146 4.34 -6.32 -7.11
N MET A 147 3.75 -7.06 -8.05
CA MET A 147 3.88 -8.52 -8.06
C MET A 147 5.28 -8.88 -8.51
N GLU A 148 6.02 -9.57 -7.66
CA GLU A 148 7.42 -9.96 -7.87
C GLU A 148 7.53 -11.39 -8.37
N ASP A 149 6.68 -12.29 -7.84
CA ASP A 149 6.68 -13.70 -8.20
C ASP A 149 5.31 -14.33 -7.98
N SER A 150 5.06 -15.44 -8.66
CA SER A 150 3.84 -16.23 -8.55
C SER A 150 4.12 -17.68 -8.90
N ALA A 151 3.51 -18.61 -8.18
CA ALA A 151 3.63 -20.03 -8.46
C ALA A 151 2.35 -20.78 -8.14
N THR A 152 2.18 -21.93 -8.79
CA THR A 152 1.19 -22.92 -8.36
C THR A 152 1.82 -23.86 -7.33
N ILE A 153 1.15 -24.07 -6.20
CA ILE A 153 1.49 -25.10 -5.21
C ILE A 153 1.49 -26.46 -5.94
N SER A 154 2.68 -27.07 -5.99
CA SER A 154 2.90 -28.38 -6.60
C SER A 154 2.13 -29.49 -5.87
N GLY A 155 1.96 -30.67 -6.49
CA GLY A 155 1.15 -31.76 -5.93
C GLY A 155 -0.33 -31.66 -6.29
N SER A 156 -1.18 -32.51 -5.69
CA SER A 156 -2.63 -32.53 -5.97
C SER A 156 -3.50 -33.07 -4.82
N THR A 157 -2.97 -33.26 -3.61
CA THR A 157 -3.65 -34.09 -2.59
C THR A 157 -4.25 -33.28 -1.45
N ALA A 158 -3.53 -32.29 -0.92
CA ALA A 158 -3.99 -31.42 0.14
C ALA A 158 -4.39 -30.04 -0.39
N THR A 159 -5.38 -29.42 0.26
CA THR A 159 -5.98 -28.15 -0.17
C THR A 159 -6.14 -27.14 0.96
N GLY A 160 -5.89 -27.52 2.21
CA GLY A 160 -6.06 -26.69 3.40
C GLY A 160 -4.74 -26.22 3.95
N VAL A 161 -4.73 -25.05 4.59
CA VAL A 161 -3.73 -24.68 5.58
C VAL A 161 -4.40 -24.77 6.95
N ASP A 162 -4.39 -25.97 7.52
CA ASP A 162 -4.98 -26.24 8.83
C ASP A 162 -3.90 -26.17 9.91
N ILE A 163 -3.86 -25.08 10.68
CA ILE A 163 -2.83 -24.89 11.73
C ILE A 163 -3.44 -25.05 13.13
N ASN A 164 -2.76 -25.83 13.98
CA ASN A 164 -3.20 -26.12 15.35
C ASN A 164 -2.27 -25.54 16.43
N GLN A 165 -1.27 -24.77 16.04
CA GLN A 165 -0.34 -24.05 16.92
C GLN A 165 -0.42 -22.55 16.66
N GLY A 166 0.13 -21.75 17.58
CA GLY A 166 0.26 -20.30 17.41
C GLY A 166 1.18 -19.89 16.27
N VAL A 167 1.18 -18.61 15.93
CA VAL A 167 2.02 -18.01 14.89
C VAL A 167 3.11 -17.18 15.55
N THR A 168 4.36 -17.35 15.14
CA THR A 168 5.44 -16.45 15.55
C THR A 168 5.53 -15.26 14.59
N ILE A 169 5.71 -14.07 15.15
CA ILE A 169 5.94 -12.83 14.41
C ILE A 169 7.34 -12.32 14.78
N GLY A 170 8.16 -12.04 13.78
CA GLY A 170 9.58 -11.68 13.96
C GLY A 170 10.52 -12.85 14.24
N SER A 171 10.07 -14.09 14.02
CA SER A 171 10.97 -15.25 14.04
C SER A 171 10.50 -16.37 13.10
N GLY A 172 11.46 -17.16 12.66
CA GLY A 172 11.23 -18.52 12.20
C GLY A 172 10.90 -19.46 13.36
N TYR A 173 10.69 -20.74 13.04
CA TYR A 173 10.41 -21.76 14.04
C TYR A 173 10.90 -23.14 13.57
N TYR A 174 11.72 -23.78 14.41
CA TYR A 174 12.12 -25.17 14.23
C TYR A 174 11.28 -26.06 15.15
N PRO A 175 10.67 -27.16 14.65
CA PRO A 175 9.77 -27.97 15.47
C PRO A 175 10.51 -28.95 16.40
N THR A 176 11.77 -29.30 16.10
CA THR A 176 12.50 -30.38 16.80
C THR A 176 14.02 -30.09 16.98
N PRO A 177 14.46 -29.42 18.06
CA PRO A 177 13.67 -29.03 19.23
C PRO A 177 12.75 -27.86 18.90
N SER A 178 11.57 -27.85 19.51
CA SER A 178 10.53 -26.83 19.37
C SER A 178 11.02 -25.48 19.86
N SER A 179 11.60 -24.67 18.97
CA SER A 179 12.28 -23.42 19.33
C SER A 179 12.18 -22.39 18.21
N PRO A 180 11.99 -21.11 18.55
CA PRO A 180 12.12 -20.03 17.58
C PRO A 180 13.56 -19.95 17.04
N SER A 181 13.68 -19.59 15.77
CA SER A 181 14.93 -19.43 15.02
C SER A 181 14.84 -18.20 14.13
N ASP A 182 15.90 -17.88 13.41
CA ASP A 182 15.87 -16.90 12.31
C ASP A 182 15.18 -15.58 12.72
N TYR A 183 15.64 -14.99 13.83
CA TYR A 183 15.02 -13.81 14.41
C TYR A 183 15.17 -12.60 13.48
N PHE A 184 14.08 -11.87 13.30
CA PHE A 184 14.08 -10.65 12.50
C PHE A 184 14.88 -9.56 13.19
N THR A 185 15.71 -8.85 12.43
CA THR A 185 16.44 -7.67 12.86
C THR A 185 15.90 -6.46 12.13
N GLY A 186 15.23 -5.55 12.82
CA GLY A 186 14.67 -4.36 12.19
C GLY A 186 13.31 -3.97 12.76
N GLN A 187 12.57 -3.18 11.98
CA GLN A 187 11.30 -2.59 12.39
C GLN A 187 10.16 -3.20 11.60
N MET A 188 9.05 -3.49 12.27
CA MET A 188 7.79 -3.86 11.65
C MET A 188 6.71 -2.84 11.98
N ASP A 189 5.83 -2.63 11.00
CA ASP A 189 4.62 -1.86 11.18
C ASP A 189 3.43 -2.50 10.42
N GLU A 190 2.20 -2.19 10.83
CA GLU A 190 0.99 -2.46 10.06
C GLU A 190 0.82 -3.93 9.59
N LEU A 191 1.16 -4.90 10.45
CA LEU A 191 1.03 -6.33 10.12
C LEU A 191 -0.45 -6.74 10.07
N ARG A 192 -0.90 -7.24 8.92
CA ARG A 192 -2.30 -7.61 8.68
C ARG A 192 -2.42 -8.99 8.07
N PHE A 193 -3.50 -9.66 8.47
CA PHE A 193 -3.93 -10.95 7.94
C PHE A 193 -5.35 -10.78 7.41
N TRP A 194 -5.57 -11.16 6.16
CA TRP A 194 -6.86 -11.06 5.49
C TRP A 194 -7.36 -12.45 5.10
N SER A 195 -8.65 -12.71 5.29
CA SER A 195 -9.35 -13.92 4.83
C SER A 195 -9.80 -13.83 3.36
N LYS A 196 -9.04 -13.11 2.54
CA LYS A 196 -9.23 -13.00 1.10
C LYS A 196 -7.90 -12.86 0.36
N ALA A 197 -7.88 -13.23 -0.91
CA ALA A 197 -6.80 -12.84 -1.83
C ALA A 197 -7.00 -11.36 -2.19
N LYS A 198 -6.19 -10.47 -1.61
CA LYS A 198 -6.21 -9.05 -1.98
C LYS A 198 -5.69 -8.91 -3.41
N THR A 199 -6.37 -8.09 -4.18
CA THR A 199 -5.86 -7.62 -5.47
C THR A 199 -4.81 -6.53 -5.26
N LEU A 200 -3.99 -6.30 -6.28
CA LEU A 200 -3.03 -5.20 -6.30
C LEU A 200 -3.66 -3.84 -5.98
N THR A 201 -4.85 -3.58 -6.54
CA THR A 201 -5.58 -2.33 -6.31
C THR A 201 -6.01 -2.19 -4.85
N GLU A 202 -6.45 -3.27 -4.20
CA GLU A 202 -6.86 -3.25 -2.79
C GLU A 202 -5.68 -3.10 -1.85
N MET A 203 -4.54 -3.73 -2.15
CA MET A 203 -3.30 -3.55 -1.38
C MET A 203 -2.86 -2.09 -1.42
N ARG A 204 -2.73 -1.52 -2.62
CA ARG A 204 -2.29 -0.11 -2.83
C ARG A 204 -3.26 0.94 -2.28
N ALA A 205 -4.51 0.58 -2.03
CA ALA A 205 -5.49 1.49 -1.45
C ALA A 205 -5.39 1.56 0.08
N GLN A 206 -4.67 0.63 0.71
CA GLN A 206 -4.73 0.40 2.15
C GLN A 206 -3.37 0.26 2.83
N ASP A 207 -2.28 0.01 2.11
CA ASP A 207 -0.93 -0.15 2.65
C ASP A 207 -0.47 1.04 3.52
N ASP A 208 -0.83 2.27 3.15
CA ASP A 208 -0.41 3.51 3.84
C ASP A 208 -1.48 4.18 4.72
N ILE A 209 -2.58 3.51 5.03
CA ILE A 209 -3.57 4.03 5.99
C ILE A 209 -3.65 3.14 7.22
N GLU A 210 -3.79 3.75 8.40
CA GLU A 210 -4.15 3.01 9.60
C GLU A 210 -5.59 2.51 9.47
N LEU A 211 -5.80 1.22 9.70
CA LEU A 211 -7.13 0.61 9.62
C LEU A 211 -7.84 0.71 10.96
N THR A 212 -9.15 0.50 10.94
CA THR A 212 -9.98 0.55 12.16
C THR A 212 -10.05 -0.78 12.89
N GLY A 213 -9.64 -1.88 12.24
CA GLY A 213 -9.80 -3.25 12.75
C GLY A 213 -11.20 -3.83 12.53
N SER A 214 -12.08 -3.13 11.81
CA SER A 214 -13.46 -3.53 11.53
C SER A 214 -13.75 -3.78 10.05
N GLU A 215 -12.71 -3.78 9.23
CA GLU A 215 -12.77 -4.01 7.80
C GLU A 215 -13.26 -5.43 7.49
N THR A 216 -14.09 -5.57 6.46
CA THR A 216 -14.53 -6.87 5.97
C THR A 216 -13.33 -7.72 5.56
N ASP A 217 -13.34 -8.99 5.93
CA ASP A 217 -12.29 -9.99 5.68
C ASP A 217 -10.93 -9.70 6.36
N LEU A 218 -10.83 -8.71 7.26
CA LEU A 218 -9.64 -8.52 8.09
C LEU A 218 -9.68 -9.51 9.27
N ALA A 219 -8.77 -10.47 9.26
CA ALA A 219 -8.70 -11.53 10.26
C ALA A 219 -7.90 -11.09 11.51
N ALA A 220 -6.72 -10.50 11.29
CA ALA A 220 -5.84 -9.98 12.35
C ALA A 220 -5.13 -8.72 11.90
N TYR A 221 -4.90 -7.78 12.83
CA TYR A 221 -4.22 -6.54 12.55
C TYR A 221 -3.42 -6.05 13.77
N TYR A 222 -2.14 -5.75 13.56
CA TYR A 222 -1.23 -5.18 14.55
C TYR A 222 -0.63 -3.88 13.97
N ASN A 223 -1.08 -2.75 14.50
CA ASN A 223 -0.59 -1.41 14.11
C ASN A 223 0.64 -0.95 14.91
N PHE A 224 1.05 -1.72 15.92
CA PHE A 224 2.18 -1.43 16.81
C PHE A 224 2.23 -0.03 17.45
N ASN A 225 1.12 0.72 17.43
CA ASN A 225 1.03 2.10 17.93
C ASN A 225 0.95 2.23 19.46
N GLN A 226 0.93 1.11 20.19
CA GLN A 226 0.85 1.13 21.64
C GLN A 226 2.18 1.52 22.32
N GLY A 227 2.10 1.89 23.59
CA GLY A 227 3.26 2.26 24.38
C GLY A 227 3.82 3.65 24.07
N VAL A 228 5.03 3.90 24.56
CA VAL A 228 5.75 5.16 24.40
C VAL A 228 7.02 4.90 23.58
N ALA A 229 7.17 5.56 22.42
CA ALA A 229 8.37 5.49 21.60
C ALA A 229 9.66 5.67 22.41
N GLY A 230 10.56 4.69 22.32
CA GLY A 230 11.86 4.73 23.00
C GLY A 230 11.77 4.71 24.53
N GLY A 231 10.57 4.59 25.09
CA GLY A 231 10.25 4.78 26.48
C GLY A 231 10.35 3.50 27.31
N ASN A 232 9.82 3.55 28.53
CA ASN A 232 9.66 2.36 29.36
C ASN A 232 8.28 1.73 29.09
N ASN A 233 8.30 0.57 28.44
CA ASN A 233 7.12 -0.21 28.08
C ASN A 233 7.07 -1.56 28.83
N THR A 234 7.83 -1.74 29.91
CA THR A 234 7.93 -3.01 30.66
C THR A 234 6.62 -3.52 31.28
N SER A 235 5.58 -2.69 31.34
CA SER A 235 4.23 -3.11 31.76
C SER A 235 3.41 -3.73 30.62
N ILE A 236 3.87 -3.61 29.38
CA ILE A 236 3.24 -4.19 28.20
C ILE A 236 3.76 -5.61 28.04
N THR A 237 2.89 -6.60 28.24
CA THR A 237 3.23 -8.03 28.11
C THR A 237 2.72 -8.65 26.81
N GLU A 238 1.83 -7.94 26.11
CA GLU A 238 1.19 -8.37 24.87
C GLU A 238 1.09 -7.18 23.91
N VAL A 239 1.24 -7.43 22.61
CA VAL A 239 0.83 -6.52 21.56
C VAL A 239 -0.66 -6.70 21.34
N THR A 240 -1.43 -5.63 21.53
CA THR A 240 -2.87 -5.61 21.32
C THR A 240 -3.18 -5.67 19.83
N GLY A 241 -3.91 -6.70 19.42
CA GLY A 241 -4.43 -6.75 18.06
C GLY A 241 -5.70 -5.90 17.94
N GLN A 242 -5.90 -5.31 16.77
CA GLN A 242 -7.03 -4.42 16.49
C GLN A 242 -8.30 -5.17 16.07
N THR A 243 -8.21 -6.49 15.88
CA THR A 243 -9.36 -7.39 15.70
C THR A 243 -9.56 -8.27 16.95
N ALA A 244 -10.65 -9.02 17.03
CA ALA A 244 -10.96 -9.80 18.23
C ALA A 244 -10.08 -11.06 18.38
N SER A 245 -9.61 -11.31 19.61
CA SER A 245 -8.92 -12.56 20.03
C SER A 245 -7.57 -12.83 19.35
N VAL A 246 -6.83 -11.77 19.00
CA VAL A 246 -5.53 -11.87 18.30
C VAL A 246 -4.37 -11.25 19.07
N ASP A 247 -4.53 -10.88 20.34
CA ASP A 247 -3.43 -10.30 21.14
C ASP A 247 -2.21 -11.24 21.18
N ALA A 248 -1.02 -10.72 20.89
CA ALA A 248 0.20 -11.51 20.75
C ALA A 248 1.15 -11.31 21.93
N THR A 249 1.57 -12.40 22.57
CA THR A 249 2.48 -12.35 23.72
C THR A 249 3.88 -11.90 23.30
N ILE A 250 4.47 -10.97 24.05
CA ILE A 250 5.82 -10.44 23.82
C ILE A 250 6.86 -11.35 24.47
N TYR A 251 7.89 -11.76 23.71
CA TYR A 251 9.01 -12.53 24.22
C TYR A 251 10.34 -11.82 24.03
N ASN A 252 11.11 -11.72 25.13
CA ASN A 252 12.50 -11.26 25.23
C ASN A 252 12.82 -9.80 24.87
N PHE A 253 11.86 -9.03 24.35
CA PHE A 253 12.03 -7.59 24.13
C PHE A 253 12.53 -6.87 25.40
N SER A 254 13.50 -5.97 25.23
CA SER A 254 14.01 -5.14 26.32
C SER A 254 12.94 -4.19 26.88
N LEU A 255 12.03 -3.72 26.01
CA LEU A 255 10.94 -2.78 26.32
C LEU A 255 11.41 -1.50 27.02
N THR A 256 12.68 -1.15 26.86
CA THR A 256 13.28 0.08 27.36
C THR A 256 14.26 0.63 26.33
N GLY A 257 14.33 1.95 26.18
CA GLY A 257 15.20 2.57 25.18
C GLY A 257 14.70 2.35 23.76
N SER A 258 15.57 2.55 22.77
CA SER A 258 15.21 2.63 21.34
C SER A 258 15.50 1.36 20.52
N THR A 259 15.82 0.25 21.18
CA THR A 259 16.09 -1.05 20.53
C THR A 259 15.27 -2.10 21.26
N ALA A 260 14.76 -3.11 20.56
CA ALA A 260 13.92 -4.15 21.17
C ALA A 260 12.72 -3.54 21.92
N ASN A 261 11.99 -2.61 21.27
CA ASN A 261 10.92 -1.81 21.89
C ASN A 261 9.99 -1.16 20.87
N PHE A 262 8.91 -0.54 21.34
CA PHE A 262 8.13 0.43 20.57
C PHE A 262 8.96 1.70 20.35
N VAL A 263 9.11 2.12 19.09
CA VAL A 263 9.91 3.29 18.69
C VAL A 263 9.12 4.16 17.72
N ALA A 264 9.50 5.44 17.60
CA ALA A 264 8.80 6.34 16.69
C ALA A 264 9.03 5.90 15.23
N GLU A 265 7.96 5.85 14.44
CA GLU A 265 8.05 5.56 13.02
C GLU A 265 8.96 6.58 12.31
N THR A 266 9.84 6.10 11.44
CA THR A 266 10.55 6.97 10.50
C THR A 266 9.76 7.07 9.20
N PRO A 267 9.81 8.20 8.48
CA PRO A 267 9.10 8.34 7.21
C PRO A 267 9.35 7.15 6.28
N ARG A 268 8.28 6.57 5.74
CA ARG A 268 8.32 5.62 4.63
C ARG A 268 8.90 6.34 3.40
N PRO A 269 9.65 5.66 2.51
CA PRO A 269 10.19 6.29 1.33
C PRO A 269 9.03 6.94 0.57
N THR A 270 9.13 8.23 0.30
CA THR A 270 8.20 8.97 -0.55
C THR A 270 8.81 9.01 -1.94
N THR A 271 8.04 8.72 -2.99
CA THR A 271 8.52 8.91 -4.35
C THR A 271 7.90 10.13 -4.94
N VAL A 272 8.61 10.67 -5.92
CA VAL A 272 8.25 11.94 -6.51
C VAL A 272 8.45 11.78 -7.99
N ALA A 273 7.36 11.68 -8.74
CA ALA A 273 7.42 11.91 -10.16
C ALA A 273 7.95 13.33 -10.41
N VAL A 274 9.04 13.45 -11.15
CA VAL A 274 9.49 14.77 -11.61
C VAL A 274 8.75 15.07 -12.90
N ILE A 275 7.67 15.86 -12.84
CA ILE A 275 6.94 16.26 -14.03
C ILE A 275 7.85 17.12 -14.92
N GLY A 276 8.08 16.65 -16.15
CA GLY A 276 8.89 17.33 -17.16
C GLY A 276 8.10 18.43 -17.87
N SER A 277 6.97 18.06 -18.49
CA SER A 277 6.10 19.00 -19.20
C SER A 277 4.65 18.60 -19.07
N VAL A 278 3.74 19.57 -19.11
CA VAL A 278 2.29 19.35 -19.21
C VAL A 278 1.74 20.26 -20.29
N ASP A 279 1.11 19.66 -21.30
CA ASP A 279 0.39 20.34 -22.38
C ASP A 279 -1.08 19.93 -22.34
N ILE A 280 -1.96 20.92 -22.21
CA ILE A 280 -3.40 20.71 -22.15
C ILE A 280 -4.08 21.57 -23.19
N ARG A 281 -4.73 20.93 -24.16
CA ARG A 281 -5.31 21.61 -25.33
C ARG A 281 -6.60 20.95 -25.80
N SER A 282 -7.51 21.77 -26.30
CA SER A 282 -8.66 21.31 -27.08
C SER A 282 -8.18 20.92 -28.48
N VAL A 283 -8.53 19.71 -28.94
CA VAL A 283 -8.17 19.23 -30.28
C VAL A 283 -9.38 18.62 -30.98
N SER A 284 -9.34 18.62 -32.31
CA SER A 284 -10.37 17.93 -33.10
C SER A 284 -10.26 16.42 -32.90
N VAL A 285 -11.38 15.76 -32.61
CA VAL A 285 -11.44 14.30 -32.44
C VAL A 285 -10.96 13.58 -33.70
N ASP A 286 -11.32 14.09 -34.88
CA ASP A 286 -10.87 13.54 -36.17
C ASP A 286 -9.35 13.63 -36.34
N GLN A 287 -8.79 14.79 -36.03
CA GLN A 287 -7.36 15.01 -36.13
C GLN A 287 -6.61 14.13 -35.13
N LEU A 288 -7.11 14.06 -33.88
CA LEU A 288 -6.52 13.22 -32.84
C LEU A 288 -6.48 11.76 -33.26
N LEU A 289 -7.60 11.21 -33.75
CA LEU A 289 -7.66 9.81 -34.19
C LEU A 289 -6.79 9.51 -35.42
N THR A 290 -6.50 10.53 -36.23
CA THR A 290 -5.60 10.40 -37.40
C THR A 290 -4.14 10.43 -36.99
N ASP A 291 -3.80 11.19 -35.95
CA ASP A 291 -2.42 11.38 -35.49
C ASP A 291 -1.92 10.24 -34.57
N LEU A 292 -2.83 9.48 -33.96
CA LEU A 292 -2.49 8.36 -33.09
C LEU A 292 -2.15 7.10 -33.89
N ASP A 293 -1.09 6.40 -33.49
CA ASP A 293 -0.78 5.07 -34.01
C ASP A 293 -1.64 3.98 -33.35
N ALA A 294 -1.54 2.74 -33.84
CA ALA A 294 -2.33 1.63 -33.34
C ALA A 294 -2.10 1.32 -31.84
N SER A 295 -0.89 1.56 -31.34
CA SER A 295 -0.54 1.34 -29.93
C SER A 295 -1.16 2.41 -29.04
N ALA A 296 -1.07 3.68 -29.46
CA ALA A 296 -1.65 4.81 -28.75
C ALA A 296 -3.19 4.75 -28.74
N ILE A 297 -3.80 4.30 -29.84
CA ILE A 297 -5.25 3.99 -29.88
C ILE A 297 -5.59 2.90 -28.87
N ALA A 298 -4.80 1.82 -28.79
CA ALA A 298 -5.05 0.73 -27.83
C ALA A 298 -4.90 1.20 -26.36
N MET A 299 -3.91 2.06 -26.06
CA MET A 299 -3.74 2.67 -24.74
C MET A 299 -4.92 3.57 -24.37
N LEU A 300 -5.35 4.45 -25.30
CA LEU A 300 -6.48 5.34 -25.08
C LEU A 300 -7.76 4.55 -24.81
N ILE A 301 -8.01 3.51 -25.60
CA ILE A 301 -9.11 2.59 -25.37
C ILE A 301 -9.06 1.93 -23.98
N THR A 302 -7.87 1.51 -23.55
CA THR A 302 -7.68 0.84 -22.24
C THR A 302 -7.88 1.81 -21.07
N SER A 303 -7.68 3.11 -21.28
CA SER A 303 -7.84 4.15 -20.25
C SER A 303 -9.30 4.38 -19.81
N PHE A 304 -10.28 4.02 -20.65
CA PHE A 304 -11.72 4.19 -20.39
C PHE A 304 -12.41 2.91 -19.86
N GLY A 305 -11.64 1.92 -19.40
CA GLY A 305 -12.08 0.57 -19.00
C GLY A 305 -13.55 0.43 -18.57
N ASP A 306 -14.32 -0.23 -19.45
CA ASP A 306 -15.68 -0.79 -19.31
C ASP A 306 -16.92 0.00 -19.77
N ASP A 307 -16.82 0.83 -20.81
CA ASP A 307 -17.98 1.17 -21.67
C ASP A 307 -18.25 0.06 -22.74
N LYS A 308 -18.30 -1.21 -22.32
CA LYS A 308 -18.74 -2.31 -23.20
C LYS A 308 -20.18 -2.72 -22.91
N ALA A 309 -20.99 -2.82 -23.96
CA ALA A 309 -22.26 -3.53 -23.88
C ALA A 309 -22.00 -5.02 -23.53
N PRO A 310 -22.90 -5.69 -22.78
CA PRO A 310 -22.71 -7.07 -22.33
C PRO A 310 -22.58 -8.14 -23.44
N ASP A 311 -22.74 -7.78 -24.71
CA ASP A 311 -22.69 -8.71 -25.85
C ASP A 311 -21.38 -8.67 -26.66
N GLU A 312 -20.42 -7.80 -26.32
CA GLU A 312 -19.18 -7.67 -27.11
C GLU A 312 -18.05 -8.61 -26.61
N THR A 313 -17.82 -9.69 -27.35
CA THR A 313 -16.74 -10.67 -27.12
C THR A 313 -15.48 -10.40 -27.97
N GLY A 314 -14.95 -9.17 -27.91
CA GLY A 314 -13.69 -8.75 -28.56
C GLY A 314 -13.10 -7.45 -28.00
N PRO A 315 -11.85 -7.03 -28.33
CA PRO A 315 -11.28 -5.74 -27.87
C PRO A 315 -12.17 -4.56 -28.34
N PRO A 316 -12.22 -3.40 -27.68
CA PRO A 316 -13.23 -2.36 -27.96
C PRO A 316 -13.23 -1.97 -29.46
N ALA A 317 -14.29 -2.32 -30.19
CA ALA A 317 -14.12 -2.84 -31.56
C ALA A 317 -14.43 -1.87 -32.73
N SER A 318 -14.15 -0.56 -32.67
CA SER A 318 -13.87 0.27 -33.87
C SER A 318 -13.48 1.72 -33.55
N LEU A 319 -12.74 2.37 -34.47
CA LEU A 319 -12.51 3.83 -34.48
C LEU A 319 -13.80 4.65 -34.34
N ALA A 320 -14.95 4.12 -34.79
CA ALA A 320 -16.24 4.78 -34.67
C ALA A 320 -16.77 4.82 -33.23
N VAL A 321 -16.57 3.76 -32.45
CA VAL A 321 -16.95 3.73 -31.03
C VAL A 321 -16.08 4.70 -30.24
N LEU A 322 -14.77 4.69 -30.49
CA LEU A 322 -13.84 5.61 -29.84
C LEU A 322 -14.17 7.07 -30.20
N ARG A 323 -14.51 7.36 -31.45
CA ARG A 323 -14.98 8.68 -31.87
C ARG A 323 -16.22 9.12 -31.08
N ASN A 324 -17.24 8.26 -30.97
CA ASN A 324 -18.46 8.58 -30.22
C ASN A 324 -18.20 8.79 -28.73
N LEU A 325 -17.21 8.08 -28.16
CA LEU A 325 -16.82 8.25 -26.77
C LEU A 325 -16.09 9.57 -26.54
N LEU A 326 -15.17 9.92 -27.45
CA LEU A 326 -14.38 11.16 -27.37
C LEU A 326 -15.21 12.41 -27.68
N ASP A 327 -16.29 12.26 -28.45
CA ASP A 327 -17.18 13.31 -28.92
C ASP A 327 -18.62 13.09 -28.41
N ALA A 328 -18.77 12.83 -27.11
CA ALA A 328 -20.05 12.46 -26.53
C ALA A 328 -21.09 13.60 -26.58
N ASP A 329 -20.64 14.86 -26.64
CA ASP A 329 -21.45 16.06 -26.79
C ASP A 329 -21.66 16.49 -28.25
N GLY A 330 -20.92 15.91 -29.20
CA GLY A 330 -21.13 16.03 -30.64
C GLY A 330 -20.60 17.33 -31.25
N ASP A 331 -19.63 17.97 -30.61
CA ASP A 331 -19.00 19.21 -31.08
C ASP A 331 -17.71 18.99 -31.90
N GLY A 332 -17.22 17.75 -31.94
CA GLY A 332 -16.04 17.33 -32.70
C GLY A 332 -14.70 17.67 -32.03
N GLN A 333 -14.71 18.12 -30.78
CA GLN A 333 -13.54 18.52 -30.00
C GLN A 333 -13.40 17.65 -28.75
N VAL A 334 -12.17 17.53 -28.24
CA VAL A 334 -11.90 16.87 -26.97
C VAL A 334 -10.71 17.54 -26.28
N ALA A 335 -10.75 17.62 -24.95
CA ALA A 335 -9.61 18.07 -24.17
C ALA A 335 -8.57 16.96 -24.09
N VAL A 336 -7.34 17.24 -24.54
CA VAL A 336 -6.21 16.34 -24.42
C VAL A 336 -5.27 16.84 -23.33
N ILE A 337 -4.94 15.93 -22.41
CA ILE A 337 -3.95 16.12 -21.36
C ILE A 337 -2.76 15.25 -21.73
N HIS A 338 -1.64 15.91 -22.01
CA HIS A 338 -0.38 15.27 -22.35
C HIS A 338 0.68 15.69 -21.34
N TRP A 339 1.42 14.75 -20.77
CA TRP A 339 2.53 15.10 -19.90
C TRP A 339 3.71 14.16 -20.06
N THR A 340 4.86 14.66 -19.67
CA THR A 340 6.08 13.86 -19.54
C THR A 340 6.56 13.88 -18.11
N THR A 341 7.25 12.83 -17.70
CA THR A 341 8.02 12.76 -16.46
C THR A 341 9.50 12.61 -16.80
N LEU A 342 10.36 13.14 -15.94
CA LEU A 342 11.82 13.03 -16.03
C LEU A 342 12.35 11.88 -15.15
N GLU A 343 11.58 11.51 -14.13
CA GLU A 343 11.87 10.44 -13.18
C GLU A 343 10.54 9.93 -12.60
N GLU A 344 10.43 8.61 -12.42
CA GLU A 344 9.24 7.90 -11.95
C GLU A 344 9.59 6.74 -11.02
N GLN A 345 10.61 6.92 -10.18
CA GLN A 345 10.88 5.92 -9.16
C GLN A 345 9.61 5.75 -8.31
N GLY A 346 9.21 4.51 -8.03
CA GLY A 346 8.04 4.20 -7.21
C GLY A 346 6.74 4.92 -7.59
N THR A 347 6.61 5.41 -8.83
CA THR A 347 5.35 5.97 -9.32
C THR A 347 4.52 4.83 -9.88
N VAL A 348 3.38 4.55 -9.26
CA VAL A 348 2.44 3.51 -9.71
C VAL A 348 1.61 4.00 -10.89
N GLY A 349 1.35 5.29 -10.96
CA GLY A 349 0.67 5.90 -12.10
C GLY A 349 0.04 7.23 -11.74
N PHE A 350 -0.87 7.69 -12.59
CA PHE A 350 -1.51 8.99 -12.44
C PHE A 350 -3.02 8.92 -12.57
N PHE A 351 -3.67 9.70 -11.73
CA PHE A 351 -5.02 10.16 -11.92
C PHE A 351 -5.05 11.60 -12.40
N ILE A 352 -6.15 11.98 -13.02
CA ILE A 352 -6.40 13.29 -13.58
C ILE A 352 -7.69 13.79 -12.96
N ASP A 353 -7.63 14.95 -12.33
CA ASP A 353 -8.78 15.65 -11.80
C ASP A 353 -9.03 16.92 -12.61
N ARG A 354 -10.30 17.23 -12.87
CA ARG A 354 -10.76 18.45 -13.55
C ARG A 354 -11.52 19.34 -12.57
N ARG A 355 -11.38 20.65 -12.73
CA ARG A 355 -12.14 21.66 -12.00
C ARG A 355 -12.61 22.77 -12.92
N GLU A 356 -13.84 23.20 -12.73
CA GLU A 356 -14.43 24.35 -13.43
C GLU A 356 -13.90 25.70 -12.92
N PRO A 357 -13.88 26.74 -13.77
CA PRO A 357 -13.61 28.10 -13.33
C PRO A 357 -14.52 28.52 -12.18
N GLY A 358 -13.94 28.92 -11.04
CA GLY A 358 -14.70 29.41 -9.89
C GLY A 358 -15.28 28.33 -8.98
N SER A 359 -15.09 27.04 -9.29
CA SER A 359 -15.34 25.94 -8.36
C SER A 359 -14.13 25.70 -7.46
N GLU A 360 -14.35 25.22 -6.24
CA GLU A 360 -13.30 24.68 -5.36
C GLU A 360 -13.16 23.16 -5.48
N GLU A 361 -14.13 22.49 -6.10
CA GLU A 361 -14.22 21.04 -6.17
C GLU A 361 -13.49 20.46 -7.38
N TRP A 362 -12.66 19.45 -7.12
CA TRP A 362 -11.97 18.66 -8.14
C TRP A 362 -12.74 17.37 -8.42
N ILE A 363 -12.97 17.07 -9.70
CA ILE A 363 -13.69 15.89 -10.16
C ILE A 363 -12.70 14.98 -10.88
N ARG A 364 -12.57 13.73 -10.42
CA ARG A 364 -11.77 12.70 -11.09
C ARG A 364 -12.33 12.42 -12.49
N VAL A 365 -11.52 12.54 -13.55
CA VAL A 365 -11.97 12.30 -14.93
C VAL A 365 -11.62 10.90 -15.44
N ASN A 366 -10.46 10.35 -15.08
CA ASN A 366 -10.12 8.97 -15.40
C ASN A 366 -10.52 8.01 -14.26
N ARG A 367 -11.36 7.03 -14.57
CA ARG A 367 -11.81 6.02 -13.60
C ARG A 367 -10.72 5.00 -13.25
N LYS A 368 -9.92 4.62 -14.24
CA LYS A 368 -8.79 3.72 -14.06
C LYS A 368 -7.50 4.52 -13.97
N LEU A 369 -6.61 4.11 -13.08
CA LEU A 369 -5.26 4.65 -12.96
C LEU A 369 -4.52 4.49 -14.30
N LEU A 370 -3.88 5.57 -14.77
CA LEU A 370 -2.98 5.52 -15.92
C LEU A 370 -1.62 4.99 -15.41
N PRO A 371 -1.23 3.75 -15.78
CA PRO A 371 -0.08 3.08 -15.15
C PRO A 371 1.23 3.80 -15.49
N GLY A 372 2.10 3.95 -14.48
CA GLY A 372 3.43 4.53 -14.62
C GLY A 372 4.39 3.65 -15.44
N LEU A 373 5.50 4.21 -15.95
CA LEU A 373 6.56 3.45 -16.63
C LEU A 373 7.58 2.95 -15.61
N ILE A 374 7.21 1.87 -14.92
CA ILE A 374 7.93 1.30 -13.78
C ILE A 374 9.38 0.89 -14.13
N ASP A 375 9.67 0.56 -15.40
CA ASP A 375 11.00 0.14 -15.88
C ASP A 375 11.81 1.27 -16.55
N ALA A 376 11.29 2.50 -16.58
CA ALA A 376 11.93 3.65 -17.22
C ALA A 376 12.46 4.63 -16.14
N PRO A 377 13.69 4.44 -15.62
CA PRO A 377 14.27 5.35 -14.63
C PRO A 377 14.47 6.78 -15.15
N LEU A 378 14.23 7.03 -16.45
CA LEU A 378 14.31 8.33 -17.12
C LEU A 378 12.94 8.98 -17.40
N GLY A 379 11.88 8.44 -16.78
CA GLY A 379 10.51 8.93 -16.94
C GLY A 379 9.83 8.48 -18.24
N GLY A 380 8.63 8.99 -18.47
CA GLY A 380 7.70 8.54 -19.49
C GLY A 380 6.88 9.65 -20.13
N GLU A 381 6.12 9.27 -21.15
CA GLU A 381 5.18 10.14 -21.87
C GLU A 381 3.77 9.56 -21.74
N TYR A 382 2.83 10.42 -21.40
CA TYR A 382 1.48 10.04 -21.03
C TYR A 382 0.45 10.88 -21.73
N PHE A 383 -0.70 10.26 -21.96
CA PHE A 383 -1.78 10.85 -22.72
C PHE A 383 -3.13 10.42 -22.15
N TYR A 384 -4.04 11.39 -21.98
CA TYR A 384 -5.45 11.15 -21.68
C TYR A 384 -6.34 12.13 -22.44
N ALA A 385 -7.50 11.67 -22.88
CA ALA A 385 -8.52 12.52 -23.49
C ALA A 385 -9.74 12.59 -22.57
N ASP A 386 -10.20 13.79 -22.26
CA ASP A 386 -11.35 14.04 -21.39
C ASP A 386 -12.56 14.49 -22.23
N PRO A 387 -13.49 13.56 -22.56
CA PRO A 387 -14.70 13.87 -23.31
C PRO A 387 -15.74 14.66 -22.51
N GLY A 388 -15.56 14.84 -21.21
CA GLY A 388 -16.50 15.61 -20.39
C GLY A 388 -16.23 17.12 -20.39
N ALA A 389 -15.19 17.58 -21.09
CA ALA A 389 -14.75 18.98 -21.08
C ALA A 389 -15.38 19.76 -22.24
N LEU A 390 -16.37 20.59 -21.91
CA LEU A 390 -17.10 21.37 -22.89
C LEU A 390 -16.24 22.47 -23.55
N PRO A 391 -16.46 22.81 -24.84
CA PRO A 391 -15.74 23.88 -25.52
C PRO A 391 -16.00 25.27 -24.92
N GLY A 392 -14.98 26.11 -24.96
CA GLY A 392 -15.03 27.50 -24.48
C GLY A 392 -15.02 27.69 -22.95
N ILE A 393 -14.95 26.61 -22.16
CA ILE A 393 -14.87 26.64 -20.70
C ILE A 393 -13.41 26.48 -20.23
N GLY A 394 -12.88 27.47 -19.52
CA GLY A 394 -11.47 27.47 -19.07
C GLY A 394 -11.15 26.49 -17.93
N TYR A 395 -11.36 25.18 -18.10
CA TYR A 395 -11.10 24.15 -17.09
C TYR A 395 -9.66 24.17 -16.57
N TYR A 396 -9.51 23.80 -15.31
CA TYR A 396 -8.24 23.48 -14.69
C TYR A 396 -8.10 21.97 -14.50
N TYR A 397 -6.88 21.47 -14.63
CA TYR A 397 -6.53 20.08 -14.45
C TYR A 397 -5.43 19.93 -13.41
N ARG A 398 -5.42 18.75 -12.78
CA ARG A 398 -4.41 18.30 -11.84
C ARG A 398 -4.03 16.87 -12.14
N LEU A 399 -2.74 16.58 -12.09
CA LEU A 399 -2.24 15.22 -12.05
C LEU A 399 -2.11 14.82 -10.58
N THR A 400 -2.66 13.68 -10.23
CA THR A 400 -2.54 13.07 -8.91
C THR A 400 -1.75 11.79 -9.10
N GLU A 401 -0.45 11.87 -8.84
CA GLU A 401 0.43 10.70 -8.76
C GLU A 401 -0.05 9.78 -7.66
N GLN A 402 -0.12 8.49 -7.99
CA GLN A 402 -0.22 7.42 -7.03
C GLN A 402 1.17 6.83 -6.87
N GLU A 403 1.73 6.94 -5.66
CA GLU A 403 3.02 6.35 -5.33
C GLU A 403 2.80 4.85 -4.99
N ALA A 404 3.86 4.05 -5.17
CA ALA A 404 3.85 2.59 -4.99
C ALA A 404 3.57 2.13 -3.57
N TRP A 405 3.71 3.06 -2.64
CA TRP A 405 3.51 2.87 -1.22
C TRP A 405 2.16 3.37 -0.72
N GLY A 406 1.36 4.04 -1.55
CA GLY A 406 -0.03 4.39 -1.23
C GLY A 406 -0.29 5.89 -1.03
N SER A 407 0.74 6.69 -0.76
CA SER A 407 0.67 8.15 -0.80
C SER A 407 0.26 8.67 -2.18
N THR A 408 -0.33 9.88 -2.18
CA THR A 408 -0.63 10.60 -3.42
C THR A 408 0.06 11.95 -3.44
N ARG A 409 0.47 12.36 -4.64
CA ARG A 409 1.10 13.66 -4.85
C ARG A 409 0.43 14.41 -5.98
N GLU A 410 0.18 15.68 -5.72
CA GLU A 410 -0.58 16.53 -6.62
C GLU A 410 0.34 17.48 -7.41
N TYR A 411 0.14 17.53 -8.73
CA TYR A 411 0.82 18.44 -9.65
C TYR A 411 -0.24 19.29 -10.36
N ALA A 412 -0.34 20.56 -9.95
CA ALA A 412 -1.43 21.44 -10.34
C ALA A 412 -1.29 22.88 -9.86
N PRO A 413 -2.17 23.79 -10.34
CA PRO A 413 -3.14 23.58 -11.42
C PRO A 413 -2.60 23.92 -12.81
N TYR A 414 -3.03 23.17 -13.82
CA TYR A 414 -2.77 23.43 -15.25
C TYR A 414 -4.06 23.87 -15.95
N GLN A 415 -3.99 24.81 -16.90
CA GLN A 415 -5.18 25.37 -17.55
C GLN A 415 -5.34 24.81 -18.97
N LEU A 416 -6.57 24.42 -19.33
CA LEU A 416 -6.94 24.04 -20.69
C LEU A 416 -6.83 25.24 -21.65
N ARG A 417 -6.14 25.03 -22.78
CA ARG A 417 -6.00 26.02 -23.85
C ARG A 417 -6.89 25.66 -25.03
N TYR A 418 -7.51 26.67 -25.64
CA TYR A 418 -8.35 26.56 -26.83
C TYR A 418 -7.62 27.00 -28.09
#